data_AF-A0A453CQ04-F1
#
_entry.id   AF-A0A453CQ04-F1
#
_cell.length_a   1.000
_cell.length_b   1.000
_cell.length_c   1.000
_cell.angle_alpha   90.00
_cell.angle_beta   90.00
_cell.angle_gamma   90.00
#
_symmetry.space_group_name_H-M   'P 1'
#
loop_
_entity.id
_entity.type
_entity.pdbx_description
1 polymer ?
#
loop_
_entity_poly.entity_id
_entity_poly.type
_entity_poly.pdbx_seq_one_letter_code
_entity_poly.pdbx_strand_id
1 'polypeptide(L)'
;SQSVQEFRKKPLMILKDIRDFSGVLSVLSSEFNIENFVRLYVESLVDCSTSDESCHVHLIETMETLPIKNFVERIVRKVLGNCIKASRVTDNPDINRTGIWAKKIFAAIEKKYSCELRDAIRKFLEESEINSVKGDSTSKLLSLVFDESKSMPSEISDANIWFSLDHPKAVVRQSALSKIAKSDILKKNTANP
;
A
#
# COMPACT_ATOMS: atom_id res chain seq x y z
N SER A 1 -23.74 -5.43 23.59
CA SER A 1 -22.81 -5.29 22.46
C SER A 1 -21.66 -6.28 22.61
N GLN A 2 -21.42 -7.16 21.64
CA GLN A 2 -20.22 -8.01 21.65
C GLN A 2 -19.03 -7.19 21.12
N SER A 3 -17.94 -7.07 21.90
CA SER A 3 -16.69 -6.47 21.44
C SER A 3 -15.93 -7.46 20.54
N VAL A 4 -16.48 -7.73 19.36
CA VAL A 4 -15.80 -8.57 18.37
C VAL A 4 -14.65 -7.75 17.79
N GLN A 5 -13.43 -8.06 18.25
CA GLN A 5 -12.20 -7.42 17.78
C GLN A 5 -11.75 -7.95 16.41
N GLU A 6 -12.25 -9.11 15.98
CA GLU A 6 -11.84 -9.77 14.72
C GLU A 6 -13.01 -10.42 13.98
N PHE A 7 -13.04 -10.24 12.66
CA PHE A 7 -14.01 -10.88 11.79
C PHE A 7 -13.59 -12.34 11.54
N ARG A 8 -14.48 -13.31 11.80
CA ARG A 8 -14.16 -14.72 11.54
C ARG A 8 -13.97 -14.97 10.04
N LYS A 9 -12.96 -15.77 9.67
CA LYS A 9 -12.63 -16.08 8.27
C LYS A 9 -13.81 -16.64 7.47
N LYS A 10 -14.59 -17.57 8.02
CA LYS A 10 -15.73 -18.19 7.30
C LYS A 10 -16.78 -17.15 6.85
N PRO A 11 -17.33 -16.32 7.75
CA PRO A 11 -18.16 -15.18 7.35
C PRO A 11 -17.50 -14.25 6.34
N LEU A 12 -16.19 -13.97 6.49
CA LEU A 12 -15.47 -13.06 5.58
C LEU A 12 -15.53 -13.58 4.14
N MET A 13 -15.25 -14.87 3.95
CA MET A 13 -15.27 -15.48 2.63
C MET A 13 -16.67 -15.43 2.01
N ILE A 14 -17.71 -15.71 2.80
CA ILE A 14 -19.10 -15.62 2.34
C ILE A 14 -19.41 -14.20 1.87
N LEU A 15 -19.06 -13.18 2.66
CA LEU A 15 -19.32 -11.79 2.30
C LEU A 15 -18.54 -11.32 1.07
N LYS A 16 -17.27 -11.70 0.97
CA LYS A 16 -16.40 -11.43 -0.20
C LYS A 16 -16.99 -12.01 -1.49
N ASP A 17 -17.67 -13.16 -1.40
CA ASP A 17 -18.24 -13.85 -2.56
C ASP A 17 -19.64 -13.31 -2.94
N ILE A 18 -20.22 -12.40 -2.14
CA ILE A 18 -21.45 -11.69 -2.54
C ILE A 18 -21.09 -10.73 -3.68
N ARG A 19 -21.84 -10.86 -4.79
CA ARG A 19 -21.69 -9.96 -5.94
C ARG A 19 -21.91 -8.51 -5.51
N ASP A 20 -20.97 -7.64 -5.88
CA ASP A 20 -21.01 -6.21 -5.59
C ASP A 20 -21.24 -5.88 -4.11
N PHE A 21 -20.62 -6.67 -3.22
CA PHE A 21 -20.73 -6.41 -1.77
C PHE A 21 -20.20 -5.02 -1.38
N SER A 22 -19.15 -4.54 -2.06
CA SER A 22 -18.61 -3.19 -1.86
C SER A 22 -19.65 -2.10 -2.19
N GLY A 23 -20.43 -2.28 -3.27
CA GLY A 23 -21.56 -1.40 -3.60
C GLY A 23 -22.66 -1.42 -2.55
N VAL A 24 -23.03 -2.62 -2.07
CA VAL A 24 -23.99 -2.77 -0.96
C VAL A 24 -23.53 -2.03 0.28
N LEU A 25 -22.26 -2.19 0.68
CA LEU A 25 -21.70 -1.48 1.83
C LEU A 25 -21.69 0.04 1.62
N SER A 26 -21.49 0.51 0.40
CA SER A 26 -21.53 1.94 0.09
C SER A 26 -22.92 2.52 0.31
N VAL A 27 -23.96 1.83 -0.18
CA VAL A 27 -25.36 2.24 0.07
C VAL A 27 -25.66 2.21 1.56
N LEU A 28 -25.31 1.13 2.25
CA LEU A 28 -25.53 1.01 3.70
C LEU A 28 -24.79 2.08 4.50
N SER A 29 -23.59 2.48 4.09
CA SER A 29 -22.82 3.55 4.76
C SER A 29 -23.46 4.93 4.62
N SER A 30 -24.33 5.13 3.62
CA SER A 30 -25.08 6.37 3.43
C SER A 30 -26.31 6.46 4.34
N GLU A 31 -26.86 5.31 4.75
CA GLU A 31 -28.09 5.23 5.55
C GLU A 31 -27.81 4.91 7.03
N PHE A 32 -26.71 4.19 7.31
CA PHE A 32 -26.39 3.65 8.62
C PHE A 32 -24.92 3.92 8.98
N ASN A 33 -24.66 4.13 10.28
CA ASN A 33 -23.28 4.17 10.77
C ASN A 33 -22.70 2.75 10.88
N ILE A 34 -22.15 2.27 9.76
CA ILE A 34 -21.46 0.98 9.67
C ILE A 34 -19.93 1.13 9.65
N GLU A 35 -19.39 2.28 10.06
CA GLU A 35 -17.96 2.60 10.00
C GLU A 35 -17.11 1.51 10.67
N ASN A 36 -17.53 1.05 11.86
CA ASN A 36 -16.84 0.00 12.59
C ASN A 36 -16.91 -1.37 11.89
N PHE A 37 -18.01 -1.68 11.20
CA PHE A 37 -18.12 -2.90 10.40
C PHE A 37 -17.18 -2.84 9.20
N VAL A 38 -17.19 -1.73 8.45
CA VAL A 38 -16.31 -1.52 7.29
C VAL A 38 -14.85 -1.61 7.70
N ARG A 39 -14.49 -0.99 8.83
CA ARG A 39 -13.15 -1.10 9.42
C ARG A 39 -12.76 -2.56 9.66
N LEU A 40 -13.58 -3.32 10.39
CA LEU A 40 -13.28 -4.73 10.70
C LEU A 40 -13.22 -5.59 9.44
N TYR A 41 -14.09 -5.33 8.48
CA TYR A 41 -14.15 -6.04 7.21
C TYR A 41 -12.87 -5.85 6.40
N VAL A 42 -12.46 -4.60 6.18
CA VAL A 42 -11.24 -4.24 5.45
C VAL A 42 -9.99 -4.75 6.16
N GLU A 43 -9.89 -4.58 7.48
CA GLU A 43 -8.77 -5.10 8.27
C GLU A 43 -8.64 -6.64 8.12
N SER A 44 -9.77 -7.35 8.08
CA SER A 44 -9.78 -8.82 7.95
C SER A 44 -9.44 -9.30 6.53
N LEU A 45 -9.80 -8.53 5.50
CA LEU A 45 -9.35 -8.78 4.13
C LEU A 45 -7.82 -8.66 4.01
N VAL A 46 -7.21 -7.68 4.67
CA VAL A 46 -5.75 -7.53 4.73
C VAL A 46 -5.10 -8.75 5.38
N ASP A 47 -5.66 -9.25 6.48
CA ASP A 47 -5.12 -10.43 7.18
C ASP A 47 -5.20 -11.69 6.30
N CYS A 48 -6.29 -11.87 5.55
CA CYS A 48 -6.45 -13.02 4.65
C CYS A 48 -5.65 -12.91 3.34
N SER A 49 -5.25 -11.71 2.93
CA SER A 49 -4.53 -11.42 1.67
C SER A 49 -3.19 -12.13 1.54
N THR A 50 -2.55 -12.48 2.66
CA THR A 50 -1.32 -13.28 2.68
C THR A 50 -1.54 -14.70 2.13
N SER A 51 -2.70 -15.29 2.46
CA SER A 51 -3.04 -16.68 2.15
C SER A 51 -3.93 -16.85 0.92
N ASP A 52 -4.68 -15.82 0.53
CA ASP A 52 -5.70 -15.88 -0.53
C ASP A 52 -5.61 -14.64 -1.43
N GLU A 53 -5.31 -14.84 -2.72
CA GLU A 53 -5.20 -13.77 -3.71
C GLU A 53 -6.53 -13.04 -3.94
N SER A 54 -7.66 -13.75 -3.86
CA SER A 54 -8.97 -13.14 -4.05
C SER A 54 -9.31 -12.12 -2.97
N CYS A 55 -8.72 -12.23 -1.78
CA CYS A 55 -8.90 -11.27 -0.70
C CYS A 55 -8.28 -9.90 -1.01
N HIS A 56 -7.08 -9.83 -1.59
CA HIS A 56 -6.50 -8.52 -1.91
C HIS A 56 -7.13 -7.89 -3.15
N VAL A 57 -7.60 -8.69 -4.11
CA VAL A 57 -8.39 -8.19 -5.25
C VAL A 57 -9.67 -7.53 -4.74
N HIS A 58 -10.44 -8.23 -3.89
CA HIS A 58 -11.68 -7.68 -3.35
C HIS A 58 -11.45 -6.50 -2.39
N LEU A 59 -10.32 -6.48 -1.67
CA LEU A 59 -9.91 -5.33 -0.89
C LEU A 59 -9.71 -4.10 -1.76
N ILE A 60 -9.03 -4.24 -2.90
CA ILE A 60 -8.80 -3.13 -3.83
C ILE A 60 -10.13 -2.58 -4.36
N GLU A 61 -11.04 -3.47 -4.81
CA GLU A 61 -12.41 -3.08 -5.22
C GLU A 61 -13.13 -2.32 -4.10
N THR A 62 -13.07 -2.85 -2.88
CA THR A 62 -13.68 -2.23 -1.69
C THR A 62 -13.13 -0.83 -1.41
N MET A 63 -11.82 -0.61 -1.60
CA MET A 63 -11.18 0.69 -1.42
C MET A 63 -11.51 1.71 -2.52
N GLU A 64 -11.77 1.23 -3.73
CA GLU A 64 -12.24 2.06 -4.83
C GLU A 64 -13.67 2.55 -4.56
N THR A 65 -14.56 1.66 -4.10
CA THR A 65 -15.96 1.97 -3.83
C THR A 65 -16.17 2.78 -2.54
N LEU A 66 -15.56 2.37 -1.42
CA LEU A 66 -15.85 2.95 -0.10
C LEU A 66 -14.89 4.09 0.28
N PRO A 67 -15.35 5.07 1.10
CA PRO A 67 -14.47 6.07 1.69
C PRO A 67 -13.67 5.47 2.85
N ILE A 68 -12.47 4.96 2.59
CA ILE A 68 -11.63 4.29 3.60
C ILE A 68 -10.54 5.18 4.21
N LYS A 69 -10.59 6.51 3.99
CA LYS A 69 -9.57 7.49 4.43
C LYS A 69 -9.14 7.29 5.90
N ASN A 70 -10.11 7.15 6.80
CA ASN A 70 -9.89 7.02 8.24
C ASN A 70 -9.21 5.69 8.64
N PHE A 71 -9.17 4.72 7.73
CA PHE A 71 -8.62 3.39 7.97
C PHE A 71 -7.25 3.18 7.31
N VAL A 72 -6.79 4.11 6.46
CA VAL A 72 -5.53 3.98 5.71
C VAL A 72 -4.37 3.63 6.63
N GLU A 73 -4.21 4.35 7.75
CA GLU A 73 -3.14 4.09 8.71
C GLU A 73 -3.18 2.66 9.27
N ARG A 74 -4.38 2.16 9.59
CA ARG A 74 -4.59 0.80 10.12
C ARG A 74 -4.30 -0.27 9.07
N ILE A 75 -4.73 -0.04 7.84
CA ILE A 75 -4.48 -0.91 6.69
C ILE A 75 -2.97 -1.01 6.46
N VAL A 76 -2.28 0.13 6.34
CA VAL A 76 -0.83 0.18 6.11
C VAL A 76 -0.08 -0.55 7.22
N ARG A 77 -0.42 -0.29 8.49
CA ARG A 77 0.20 -0.97 9.63
C ARG A 77 0.01 -2.49 9.58
N LYS A 78 -1.19 -2.97 9.21
CA LYS A 78 -1.46 -4.41 9.05
C LYS A 78 -0.71 -5.02 7.88
N VAL A 79 -0.68 -4.34 6.73
CA VAL A 79 0.07 -4.80 5.54
C VAL A 79 1.55 -4.94 5.89
N LEU A 80 2.18 -3.91 6.45
CA LEU A 80 3.59 -3.91 6.85
C LEU A 80 3.86 -4.92 7.99
N GLY A 81 2.94 -5.05 8.95
CA GLY A 81 3.03 -6.04 10.01
C GLY A 81 3.00 -7.48 9.47
N ASN A 82 2.12 -7.78 8.52
CA ASN A 82 2.02 -9.09 7.88
C ASN A 82 3.25 -9.38 7.01
N CYS A 83 3.75 -8.38 6.31
CA CYS A 83 5.02 -8.38 5.60
C CYS A 83 6.20 -8.76 6.50
N ILE A 84 6.34 -8.11 7.67
CA ILE A 84 7.40 -8.41 8.65
C ILE A 84 7.23 -9.81 9.25
N LYS A 85 6.00 -10.24 9.54
CA LYS A 85 5.74 -11.61 10.02
C LYS A 85 6.18 -12.64 8.99
N ALA A 86 5.86 -12.41 7.71
CA ALA A 86 6.23 -13.30 6.61
C ALA A 86 7.74 -13.39 6.40
N SER A 87 8.52 -12.32 6.65
CA SER A 87 9.98 -12.35 6.52
C SER A 87 10.71 -13.07 7.67
N ARG A 88 10.05 -13.26 8.82
CA ARG A 88 10.62 -13.96 9.99
C ARG A 88 10.46 -15.48 9.91
N VAL A 89 9.61 -15.98 9.02
CA VAL A 89 9.47 -17.42 8.77
C VAL A 89 10.63 -17.83 7.87
N THR A 90 11.70 -18.32 8.48
CA THR A 90 12.89 -18.88 7.82
C THR A 90 12.44 -19.91 6.79
N ASP A 91 12.87 -19.76 5.53
CA ASP A 91 12.51 -20.61 4.38
C ASP A 91 11.13 -20.38 3.74
N ASN A 92 10.59 -19.15 3.77
CA ASN A 92 9.36 -18.86 3.03
C ASN A 92 9.63 -18.53 1.54
N PRO A 93 9.33 -19.42 0.57
CA PRO A 93 9.40 -19.11 -0.87
C PRO A 93 8.44 -17.98 -1.29
N ASP A 94 7.50 -17.60 -0.43
CA ASP A 94 6.44 -16.63 -0.68
C ASP A 94 6.79 -15.17 -0.32
N ILE A 95 8.06 -14.85 0.00
CA ILE A 95 8.49 -13.44 0.24
C ILE A 95 8.23 -12.54 -0.96
N ASN A 96 8.52 -13.04 -2.18
CA ASN A 96 8.23 -12.29 -3.41
C ASN A 96 6.73 -12.11 -3.62
N ARG A 97 5.93 -13.16 -3.39
CA ARG A 97 4.46 -13.05 -3.44
C ARG A 97 3.94 -12.05 -2.42
N THR A 98 4.56 -12.02 -1.24
CA THR A 98 4.23 -11.11 -0.15
C THR A 98 4.48 -9.65 -0.54
N GLY A 99 5.63 -9.36 -1.14
CA GLY A 99 5.93 -8.04 -1.68
C GLY A 99 4.96 -7.60 -2.77
N ILE A 100 4.57 -8.52 -3.66
CA ILE A 100 3.67 -8.21 -4.80
C ILE A 100 2.27 -7.77 -4.32
N TRP A 101 1.62 -8.50 -3.40
CA TRP A 101 0.27 -8.10 -2.96
C TRP A 101 0.30 -6.81 -2.11
N ALA A 102 1.30 -6.64 -1.26
CA ALA A 102 1.48 -5.42 -0.48
C ALA A 102 1.65 -4.20 -1.39
N LYS A 103 2.46 -4.33 -2.45
CA LYS A 103 2.64 -3.30 -3.47
C LYS A 103 1.35 -2.97 -4.22
N LYS A 104 0.55 -3.99 -4.60
CA LYS A 104 -0.77 -3.77 -5.23
C LYS A 104 -1.70 -2.97 -4.32
N ILE A 105 -1.76 -3.30 -3.03
CA ILE A 105 -2.57 -2.54 -2.06
C ILE A 105 -2.06 -1.11 -1.94
N PHE A 106 -0.77 -0.90 -1.76
CA PHE A 106 -0.21 0.46 -1.65
C PHE A 106 -0.46 1.29 -2.90
N ALA A 107 -0.32 0.71 -4.10
CA ALA A 107 -0.68 1.38 -5.34
C ALA A 107 -2.18 1.76 -5.38
N ALA A 108 -3.07 0.92 -4.87
CA ALA A 108 -4.49 1.25 -4.77
C ALA A 108 -4.77 2.38 -3.75
N ILE A 109 -4.11 2.37 -2.58
CA ILE A 109 -4.21 3.47 -1.61
C ILE A 109 -3.66 4.75 -2.22
N GLU A 110 -2.50 4.71 -2.87
CA GLU A 110 -1.80 5.88 -3.42
C GLU A 110 -2.66 6.65 -4.42
N LYS A 111 -3.44 5.94 -5.25
CA LYS A 111 -4.36 6.56 -6.22
C LYS A 111 -5.38 7.51 -5.59
N LYS A 112 -5.85 7.25 -4.36
CA LYS A 112 -6.97 7.99 -3.73
C LYS A 112 -6.57 8.70 -2.43
N TYR A 113 -5.54 8.22 -1.74
CA TYR A 113 -5.13 8.62 -0.40
C TYR A 113 -3.61 8.72 -0.27
N SER A 114 -2.96 9.41 -1.22
CA SER A 114 -1.49 9.49 -1.28
C SER A 114 -0.85 10.17 -0.07
N CYS A 115 -1.54 11.13 0.56
CA CYS A 115 -1.03 11.82 1.76
C CYS A 115 -1.12 10.89 2.98
N GLU A 116 -2.27 10.26 3.16
CA GLU A 116 -2.53 9.35 4.28
C GLU A 116 -1.62 8.12 4.22
N LEU A 117 -1.34 7.61 3.02
CA LEU A 117 -0.37 6.53 2.82
C LEU A 117 1.03 6.94 3.27
N ARG A 118 1.51 8.09 2.80
CA ARG A 118 2.84 8.61 3.12
C ARG A 118 2.99 8.86 4.63
N ASP A 119 1.97 9.47 5.24
CA ASP A 119 1.97 9.71 6.67
C ASP A 119 1.90 8.42 7.49
N ALA A 120 1.11 7.44 7.05
CA ALA A 120 1.03 6.14 7.71
C ALA A 120 2.35 5.37 7.66
N ILE A 121 3.03 5.36 6.50
CA ILE A 121 4.35 4.73 6.35
C ILE A 121 5.37 5.43 7.24
N ARG A 122 5.39 6.76 7.24
CA ARG A 122 6.30 7.56 8.09
C ARG A 122 6.13 7.21 9.57
N LYS A 123 4.89 7.28 10.08
CA LYS A 123 4.56 6.91 11.47
C LYS A 123 4.99 5.48 11.80
N PHE A 124 4.73 4.54 10.89
CA PHE A 124 5.13 3.14 11.08
C PHE A 124 6.65 2.98 11.21
N LEU A 125 7.42 3.67 10.36
CA LEU A 125 8.88 3.63 10.39
C LEU A 125 9.43 4.26 11.67
N GLU A 126 8.92 5.44 12.06
CA GLU A 126 9.29 6.12 13.31
C GLU A 126 9.03 5.23 14.54
N GLU A 127 7.88 4.56 14.59
CA GLU A 127 7.57 3.61 15.66
C GLU A 127 8.45 2.35 15.64
N SER A 128 8.91 1.92 14.46
CA SER A 128 9.76 0.74 14.31
C SER A 128 11.20 0.98 14.74
N GLU A 129 11.74 2.19 14.52
CA GLU A 129 13.09 2.58 14.94
C GLU A 129 13.22 2.60 16.46
N ILE A 130 12.16 2.98 17.16
CA ILE A 130 12.07 2.94 18.63
C ILE A 130 12.19 1.50 19.18
N ASN A 131 11.96 0.47 18.34
CA ASN A 131 11.81 -0.93 18.75
C ASN A 131 12.82 -1.92 18.12
N SER A 132 13.82 -1.48 17.34
CA SER A 132 14.63 -2.37 16.49
C SER A 132 15.97 -2.83 17.10
N VAL A 133 16.02 -4.11 17.55
CA VAL A 133 17.27 -4.88 17.83
C VAL A 133 17.57 -5.95 16.74
N LYS A 134 16.76 -6.10 15.68
CA LYS A 134 16.89 -7.22 14.72
C LYS A 134 16.55 -6.80 13.27
N GLY A 135 17.56 -6.38 12.50
CA GLY A 135 17.39 -5.53 11.31
C GLY A 135 17.62 -6.12 9.90
N ASP A 136 18.11 -7.36 9.71
CA ASP A 136 18.55 -7.77 8.35
C ASP A 136 17.45 -8.35 7.44
N SER A 137 16.45 -9.05 7.99
CA SER A 137 15.37 -9.67 7.18
C SER A 137 14.19 -8.71 6.94
N THR A 138 14.00 -7.71 7.80
CA THR A 138 12.95 -6.70 7.68
C THR A 138 13.28 -5.66 6.61
N SER A 139 14.54 -5.24 6.54
CA SER A 139 15.03 -4.27 5.55
C SER A 139 14.90 -4.77 4.11
N LYS A 140 15.19 -6.06 3.86
CA LYS A 140 15.06 -6.70 2.53
C LYS A 140 13.61 -6.81 2.06
N LEU A 141 12.65 -7.01 2.95
CA LEU A 141 11.24 -7.12 2.56
C LEU A 141 10.60 -5.74 2.39
N LEU A 142 10.97 -4.76 3.22
CA LEU A 142 10.57 -3.37 3.01
C LEU A 142 11.15 -2.83 1.70
N SER A 143 12.41 -3.15 1.37
CA SER A 143 12.96 -2.79 0.06
C SER A 143 12.15 -3.42 -1.07
N LEU A 144 11.76 -4.70 -1.00
CA LEU A 144 10.89 -5.32 -2.03
C LEU A 144 9.52 -4.64 -2.17
N VAL A 145 8.92 -4.19 -1.07
CA VAL A 145 7.60 -3.53 -1.07
C VAL A 145 7.69 -2.13 -1.68
N PHE A 146 8.80 -1.42 -1.46
CA PHE A 146 9.01 -0.05 -1.94
C PHE A 146 9.87 0.05 -3.21
N ASP A 147 10.45 -1.06 -3.69
CA ASP A 147 11.29 -1.07 -4.89
C ASP A 147 10.41 -0.89 -6.15
N GLU A 148 10.59 0.26 -6.77
CA GLU A 148 9.91 0.70 -7.99
C GLU A 148 10.40 -0.09 -9.23
N SER A 149 11.54 -0.78 -9.16
CA SER A 149 12.32 -1.24 -10.32
C SER A 149 11.78 -2.43 -11.12
N LYS A 150 10.68 -3.08 -10.73
CA LYS A 150 10.28 -4.37 -11.34
C LYS A 150 8.89 -4.52 -11.96
N SER A 151 8.02 -3.50 -12.02
CA SER A 151 6.68 -3.78 -12.62
C SER A 151 5.87 -2.62 -13.19
N MET A 152 6.44 -1.47 -13.55
CA MET A 152 5.70 -0.49 -14.36
C MET A 152 6.62 0.09 -15.44
N PRO A 153 6.14 0.28 -16.69
CA PRO A 153 6.87 1.07 -17.67
C PRO A 153 7.00 2.48 -17.09
N SER A 154 8.23 2.85 -16.76
CA SER A 154 8.58 4.14 -16.19
C SER A 154 8.33 5.23 -17.25
N GLU A 155 7.18 5.88 -17.21
CA GLU A 155 7.16 7.32 -17.43
C GLU A 155 7.54 7.96 -16.10
N ILE A 156 8.70 8.60 -16.09
CA ILE A 156 9.29 9.24 -14.90
C ILE A 156 8.28 10.25 -14.36
N SER A 157 7.76 10.02 -13.15
CA SER A 157 6.90 10.99 -12.45
C SER A 157 7.72 12.17 -11.96
N ASP A 158 7.28 13.39 -12.31
CA ASP A 158 7.95 14.66 -11.99
C ASP A 158 8.23 14.87 -10.49
N ALA A 159 7.47 14.21 -9.61
CA ALA A 159 7.64 14.29 -8.16
C ALA A 159 8.98 13.70 -7.66
N ASN A 160 9.50 12.64 -8.30
CA ASN A 160 10.77 12.02 -7.93
C ASN A 160 11.99 12.85 -8.38
N ILE A 161 11.82 13.68 -9.42
CA ILE A 161 12.86 14.57 -9.90
C ILE A 161 13.10 15.70 -8.90
N TRP A 162 12.03 16.35 -8.42
CA TRP A 162 12.14 17.48 -7.50
C TRP A 162 12.86 17.10 -6.20
N PHE A 163 12.48 15.95 -5.61
CA PHE A 163 13.12 15.45 -4.40
C PHE A 163 14.60 15.09 -4.60
N SER A 164 14.96 14.59 -5.79
CA SER A 164 16.34 14.24 -6.12
C SER A 164 17.23 15.46 -6.39
N LEU A 165 16.65 16.57 -6.83
CA LEU A 165 17.35 17.85 -7.06
C LEU A 165 17.64 18.60 -5.76
N ASP A 166 16.75 18.50 -4.76
CA ASP A 166 16.94 19.14 -3.45
C ASP A 166 17.85 18.32 -2.50
N HIS A 167 18.36 17.17 -2.98
CA HIS A 167 19.17 16.28 -2.17
C HIS A 167 20.53 16.90 -1.80
N PRO A 168 21.04 16.77 -0.56
CA PRO A 168 22.27 17.43 -0.10
C PRO A 168 23.54 16.94 -0.81
N LYS A 169 23.57 15.69 -1.28
CA LYS A 169 24.71 15.10 -2.00
C LYS A 169 24.70 15.48 -3.49
N ALA A 170 25.79 16.10 -3.96
CA ALA A 170 25.94 16.57 -5.35
C ALA A 170 25.81 15.47 -6.42
N VAL A 171 26.31 14.27 -6.14
CA VAL A 171 26.24 13.12 -7.07
C VAL A 171 24.80 12.70 -7.35
N VAL A 172 23.91 12.83 -6.37
CA VAL A 172 22.48 12.51 -6.51
C VAL A 172 21.80 13.56 -7.39
N ARG A 173 22.11 14.85 -7.18
CA ARG A 173 21.61 15.95 -8.02
C ARG A 173 22.07 15.81 -9.47
N GLN A 174 23.33 15.46 -9.69
CA GLN A 174 23.89 15.24 -11.04
C GLN A 174 23.21 14.06 -11.75
N SER A 175 22.97 12.97 -11.03
CA SER A 175 22.25 11.80 -11.57
C SER A 175 20.80 12.17 -11.97
N ALA A 176 20.12 12.97 -11.14
CA ALA A 176 18.78 13.48 -11.46
C ALA A 176 18.79 14.34 -12.74
N LEU A 177 19.70 15.30 -12.85
CA LEU A 177 19.86 16.13 -14.06
C LEU A 177 20.20 15.29 -15.30
N SER A 178 21.04 14.27 -15.17
CA SER A 178 21.36 13.36 -16.28
C SER A 178 20.15 12.55 -16.74
N LYS A 179 19.27 12.15 -15.81
CA LYS A 179 18.00 11.48 -16.13
C LYS A 179 17.03 12.42 -16.83
N ILE A 180 16.92 13.68 -16.42
CA ILE A 180 16.10 14.71 -17.08
C ILE A 180 16.60 14.99 -18.50
N ALA A 181 17.93 15.07 -18.69
CA ALA A 181 18.50 15.32 -20.01
C ALA A 181 18.30 14.15 -20.99
N LYS A 182 18.18 12.92 -20.47
CA LYS A 182 17.92 11.71 -21.25
C LYS A 182 16.45 11.45 -21.48
N SER A 183 15.56 12.04 -20.67
CA SER A 183 14.13 11.99 -20.92
C SER A 183 13.76 13.11 -21.90
N ASP A 184 12.85 12.84 -22.84
CA ASP A 184 12.39 13.85 -23.82
C ASP A 184 11.50 14.95 -23.20
N ILE A 185 11.51 15.10 -21.86
CA ILE A 185 10.72 16.07 -21.10
C ILE A 185 10.98 17.50 -21.60
N LEU A 186 12.25 17.83 -21.89
CA LEU A 186 12.64 19.16 -22.38
C LEU A 186 12.28 19.41 -23.86
N LYS A 187 12.02 18.37 -24.66
CA LYS A 187 11.63 18.53 -26.07
C LYS A 187 10.15 18.86 -26.23
N LYS A 188 9.31 18.47 -25.27
CA LYS A 188 7.84 18.65 -25.33
C LYS A 188 7.40 20.12 -25.27
N ASN A 189 8.28 21.03 -24.82
CA ASN A 189 7.99 22.48 -24.70
C ASN A 189 8.50 23.33 -25.88
N THR A 190 9.01 22.72 -26.95
CA THR A 190 9.51 23.47 -28.14
C THR A 190 8.64 23.31 -29.39
N ALA A 191 7.47 22.67 -29.28
CA ALA A 191 6.48 22.60 -30.34
C ALA A 191 5.23 23.41 -29.97
N ASN A 192 5.36 24.74 -30.02
CA ASN A 192 4.31 25.69 -30.42
C ASN A 192 4.95 27.09 -30.56
N PRO A 193 4.99 27.70 -31.76
CA PRO A 193 5.43 29.08 -31.95
C PRO A 193 4.46 30.12 -31.35
#